data_AF-A0A523VIZ9-F1
#
_entry.id   AF-A0A523VIZ9-F1
#
_cell.length_a   1.000
_cell.length_b   1.000
_cell.length_c   1.000
_cell.angle_alpha   90.00
_cell.angle_beta   90.00
_cell.angle_gamma   90.00
#
_symmetry.space_group_name_H-M   'P 1'
#
loop_
_entity.id
_entity.type
_entity.pdbx_description
1 polymer ?
#
loop_
_entity_poly.entity_id
_entity_poly.type
_entity_poly.pdbx_seq_one_letter_code
_entity_poly.pdbx_strand_id
1 'polypeptide(L)' 'MDGTCSWCKKKSPFLHAVEVKVLSFNEEVSREMPEVKPICPDCEEDLKEYELSWEVISH' A
#
# COMPACT_ATOMS: atom_id res chain seq x y z
N MET A 1 -5.07 7.07 -18.33
CA MET A 1 -4.67 6.56 -17.00
C MET A 1 -5.45 5.28 -16.77
N ASP A 2 -4.75 4.16 -16.62
CA ASP A 2 -5.41 2.88 -16.33
C ASP A 2 -5.93 2.96 -14.89
N GLY A 3 -7.22 3.30 -14.78
CA GLY A 3 -7.89 3.66 -13.54
C GLY A 3 -8.12 2.44 -12.64
N THR A 4 -7.09 1.67 -12.34
CA THR A 4 -7.18 0.37 -11.66
C THR A 4 -6.41 0.42 -10.34
N CYS A 5 -7.08 0.05 -9.25
CA CYS A 5 -6.49 -0.05 -7.93
C CYS A 5 -5.44 -1.16 -7.90
N SER A 6 -4.24 -0.85 -7.40
CA SER A 6 -3.13 -1.79 -7.30
C SER A 6 -3.36 -2.88 -6.25
N TRP A 7 -4.20 -2.60 -5.25
CA TRP A 7 -4.52 -3.50 -4.14
C TRP A 7 -5.60 -4.53 -4.52
N CYS A 8 -6.81 -4.06 -4.84
CA CYS A 8 -7.95 -4.93 -5.14
C CYS A 8 -8.15 -5.24 -6.62
N LYS A 9 -7.31 -4.69 -7.52
CA LYS A 9 -7.38 -4.83 -8.98
C LYS A 9 -8.70 -4.37 -9.62
N LYS A 10 -9.56 -3.67 -8.88
CA LYS A 10 -10.81 -3.09 -9.40
C LYS A 10 -10.56 -1.77 -10.09
N LYS A 11 -11.34 -1.46 -11.12
CA LYS A 11 -11.36 -0.13 -11.72
C LYS A 11 -12.04 0.85 -10.77
N SER A 12 -11.42 2.00 -10.56
CA SER A 12 -11.96 3.11 -9.79
C SER A 12 -11.71 4.43 -10.54
N PRO A 13 -12.73 5.28 -10.68
CA PRO A 13 -12.55 6.63 -11.23
C PRO A 13 -11.74 7.53 -10.29
N PHE A 14 -11.67 7.18 -9.00
CA PHE A 14 -10.92 7.88 -7.98
C PHE A 14 -9.82 6.96 -7.44
N LEU A 15 -8.56 7.31 -7.71
CA LEU A 15 -7.39 6.63 -7.18
C LEU A 15 -6.51 7.64 -6.46
N HIS A 16 -6.01 7.26 -5.30
CA HIS A 16 -4.97 7.97 -4.58
C HIS A 16 -3.64 7.26 -4.73
N ALA A 17 -2.58 8.04 -4.83
CA ALA A 17 -1.22 7.54 -4.86
C ALA A 17 -0.74 7.38 -3.41
N VAL A 18 -0.53 6.14 -2.96
CA VAL A 18 0.07 5.87 -1.65
C VAL A 18 1.50 5.39 -1.81
N GLU A 19 2.36 5.83 -0.90
CA GLU A 19 3.70 5.29 -0.77
C GLU A 19 3.63 4.03 0.08
N VAL A 20 3.93 2.88 -0.53
CA VAL A 20 4.03 1.60 0.18
C VAL A 20 5.50 1.23 0.35
N LYS A 21 5.88 0.89 1.59
CA LYS A 21 7.19 0.32 1.88
C LYS A 21 7.17 -1.16 1.53
N VAL A 22 7.75 -1.53 0.39
CA VAL A 22 7.89 -2.93 0.02
C VAL A 22 9.20 -3.45 0.61
N LEU A 23 9.09 -4.33 1.60
CA LEU A 23 10.23 -5.09 2.11
C LEU A 23 10.62 -6.11 1.05
N SER A 24 11.54 -5.74 0.16
CA SER A 24 12.14 -6.67 -0.79
C SER A 24 13.19 -7.50 -0.06
N PHE A 25 12.83 -8.73 0.30
CA PHE A 25 13.74 -9.69 0.92
C PHE A 25 14.60 -10.34 -0.18
N ASN A 26 15.55 -9.59 -0.73
CA ASN A 26 16.66 -10.18 -1.48
C ASN A 26 17.80 -10.42 -0.48
N GLU A 27 18.26 -11.67 -0.39
CA GLU A 27 19.24 -12.18 0.59
C GLU A 27 20.57 -11.39 0.66
N GLU A 28 20.85 -10.48 -0.28
CA GLU A 28 22.09 -9.71 -0.31
C GLU A 28 21.96 -8.22 0.05
N VAL A 29 20.78 -7.58 -0.09
CA VAL A 29 20.60 -6.16 0.25
C VAL A 29 19.13 -5.87 0.57
N SER A 30 18.78 -5.75 1.85
CA SER A 30 17.51 -5.12 2.24
C SER A 30 17.60 -3.62 1.97
N ARG A 31 17.11 -3.20 0.81
CA ARG A 31 16.87 -1.79 0.50
C ARG A 31 15.37 -1.55 0.57
N GLU A 32 14.95 -0.74 1.53
CA GLU A 32 13.62 -0.16 1.58
C GLU A 32 13.49 0.81 0.40
N MET A 33 12.86 0.35 -0.68
CA MET A 33 12.52 1.24 -1.79
C MET A 33 11.04 1.61 -1.65
N PRO A 34 10.72 2.88 -1.34
CA PRO A 34 9.33 3.32 -1.34
C PRO A 34 8.79 3.23 -2.76
N GLU A 35 7.70 2.48 -2.94
CA GLU A 35 6.98 2.40 -4.20
C GLU A 35 5.67 3.18 -4.10
N VAL A 36 5.39 4.06 -5.06
CA VAL A 36 4.11 4.75 -5.13
C VAL A 36 3.11 3.90 -5.92
N LYS A 37 2.01 3.46 -5.29
CA LYS A 37 0.97 2.63 -5.93
C LYS A 37 -0.39 3.32 -5.90
N PRO A 38 -1.13 3.35 -7.02
CA PRO A 38 -2.50 3.87 -7.04
C PRO A 38 -3.43 2.89 -6.34
N ILE A 39 -4.20 3.36 -5.35
CA ILE A 39 -5.22 2.60 -4.63
C ILE A 39 -6.57 3.33 -4.65
N CYS A 40 -7.67 2.59 -4.48
CA CYS A 40 -8.99 3.19 -4.33
C CYS A 40 -9.26 3.61 -2.87
N PRO A 41 -10.21 4.54 -2.63
CA PRO A 41 -10.53 5.03 -1.28
C PRO A 41 -10.87 3.92 -0.29
N ASP A 42 -11.62 2.90 -0.72
CA ASP A 42 -11.95 1.77 0.16
C ASP A 42 -10.68 1.03 0.64
N CYS A 43 -9.72 0.79 -0.26
CA CYS A 43 -8.46 0.14 0.11
C CYS A 43 -7.52 1.05 0.92
N GLU A 44 -7.68 2.37 0.81
CA GLU A 44 -6.94 3.32 1.66
C GLU A 44 -7.44 3.27 3.10
N GLU A 45 -8.74 3.11 3.31
CA GLU A 45 -9.33 2.97 4.65
C GLU A 45 -8.88 1.65 5.30
N ASP A 46 -8.97 0.53 4.56
CA ASP A 46 -8.43 -0.77 4.99
C ASP A 46 -6.95 -0.65 5.40
N LEU A 47 -6.11 -0.02 4.57
CA LEU A 47 -4.68 0.15 4.86
C LEU A 47 -4.43 0.94 6.14
N LYS A 48 -5.19 2.02 6.39
CA LYS A 48 -5.08 2.80 7.62
C LYS A 48 -5.47 1.97 8.85
N GLU A 49 -6.51 1.15 8.75
CA GLU A 49 -6.90 0.24 9.85
C GLU A 49 -5.82 -0.81 10.12
N TYR A 50 -5.19 -1.36 9.06
CA TYR A 50 -4.06 -2.28 9.20
C TYR A 50 -2.84 -1.62 9.83
N GLU A 51 -2.45 -0.41 9.41
CA GLU A 51 -1.32 0.32 10.00
C GLU A 51 -1.56 0.61 11.49
N LEU A 52 -2.77 1.07 11.85
CA LEU A 52 -3.16 1.30 13.25
C LEU A 52 -3.14 0.01 14.08
N SER A 53 -3.57 -1.11 13.51
CA SER A 53 -3.52 -2.43 14.17
C SER A 53 -2.09 -2.87 14.48
N TRP A 54 -1.14 -2.63 13.56
CA TRP A 54 0.28 -2.94 13.79
C TRP A 54 0.93 -2.05 14.85
N GLU A 55 0.55 -0.77 14.94
CA GLU A 55 1.01 0.13 16.01
C GLU A 55 0.52 -0.32 17.39
N VAL A 56 -0.72 -0.82 17.48
CA VAL A 56 -1.31 -1.28 18.74
C VAL A 56 -0.73 -2.63 19.21
N ILE A 57 -0.36 -3.52 18.29
CA ILE A 57 0.20 -4.85 18.63
C ILE A 57 1.69 -4.77 19.01
N SER A 58 2.38 -3.70 18.64
CA SER A 58 3.83 -3.54 18.89
C SER A 58 4.17 -2.97 20.29
N HIS A 59 3.21 -2.97 21.23
CA HIS A 59 3.33 -2.37 22.57
C HIS A 59 3.14 -3.38 23.71
#